data_AF-A0A9J6F2K9-F1
#
_entry.id   AF-A0A9J6F2K9-F1
#
_cell.length_a   1.000
_cell.length_b   1.000
_cell.length_c   1.000
_cell.angle_alpha   90.00
_cell.angle_beta   90.00
_cell.angle_gamma   90.00
#
_symmetry.space_group_name_H-M   'P 1'
#
loop_
_entity.id
_entity.type
_entity.pdbx_description
1 polymer ?
#
loop_
_entity_poly.entity_id
_entity_poly.type
_entity_poly.pdbx_seq_one_letter_code
_entity_poly.pdbx_strand_id
1 'polypeptide(L)'
;MYTHTGAPGVRDLIRLDVTDGTNWLIDQYFWVTIESIDVIYPEVVNRGVRVPEGGKVTLTTAALSTTDLNSDDEHLRFTITKSPGKGHLESSDAPGVIIRSFTQLELGGKQNQLRTH
;
A
#
# COMPACT_ATOMS: atom_id res chain seq x y z
N MET A 1 -22.14 -9.22 -27.23
CA MET A 1 -21.01 -9.49 -26.32
C MET A 1 -20.30 -8.16 -26.10
N TYR A 2 -20.25 -7.66 -24.87
CA TYR A 2 -19.56 -6.42 -24.53
C TYR A 2 -18.12 -6.73 -24.12
N THR A 3 -17.16 -5.96 -24.64
CA THR A 3 -15.73 -6.07 -24.29
C THR A 3 -15.22 -4.67 -23.99
N HIS A 4 -14.76 -4.43 -22.76
CA HIS A 4 -14.20 -3.15 -22.35
C HIS A 4 -12.75 -3.04 -22.83
N THR A 5 -12.40 -1.91 -23.47
CA THR A 5 -11.03 -1.64 -23.98
C THR A 5 -10.36 -0.46 -23.27
N GLY A 6 -10.97 0.06 -22.20
CA GLY A 6 -10.50 1.23 -21.47
C GLY A 6 -9.47 0.90 -20.38
N ALA A 7 -8.71 1.92 -19.99
CA ALA A 7 -7.88 1.87 -18.79
C ALA A 7 -8.78 1.83 -17.53
N PRO A 8 -8.28 1.32 -16.39
CA PRO A 8 -9.07 1.27 -15.18
C PRO A 8 -9.51 2.67 -14.70
N GLY A 9 -10.75 2.79 -14.20
CA GLY A 9 -11.33 4.08 -13.79
C GLY A 9 -12.00 4.87 -14.92
N VAL A 10 -11.97 4.38 -16.16
CA VAL A 10 -12.74 4.94 -17.28
C VAL A 10 -14.18 4.42 -17.25
N ARG A 11 -15.14 5.30 -17.56
CA ARG A 11 -16.57 4.96 -17.69
C ARG A 11 -16.93 4.76 -19.15
N ASP A 12 -17.70 3.72 -19.43
CA ASP A 12 -18.26 3.47 -20.74
C ASP A 12 -19.71 3.93 -20.79
N LEU A 13 -20.08 4.64 -21.85
CA LEU A 13 -21.45 5.08 -22.10
C LEU A 13 -22.12 4.11 -23.07
N ILE A 14 -23.18 3.45 -22.64
CA ILE A 14 -23.94 2.52 -23.47
C ILE A 14 -25.30 3.12 -23.79
N ARG A 15 -25.69 3.04 -25.07
CA ARG A 15 -27.02 3.42 -25.55
C ARG A 15 -27.89 2.17 -25.71
N LEU A 16 -29.09 2.19 -25.14
CA LEU A 16 -30.07 1.10 -25.20
C LEU A 16 -31.47 1.66 -25.46
N ASP A 17 -32.30 0.85 -26.13
CA ASP A 17 -33.74 1.06 -26.18
C ASP A 17 -34.40 0.11 -25.16
N VAL A 18 -35.27 0.65 -24.32
CA VAL A 18 -35.92 -0.08 -23.22
C VAL A 18 -37.39 -0.27 -23.54
N THR A 19 -37.91 -1.48 -23.37
CA THR A 19 -39.33 -1.78 -23.60
C THR A 19 -39.88 -2.78 -22.58
N ASP A 20 -41.16 -2.63 -22.24
CA ASP A 20 -41.94 -3.61 -21.47
C ASP A 20 -42.72 -4.57 -22.39
N GLY A 21 -42.48 -4.53 -23.70
CA GLY A 21 -43.20 -5.28 -24.74
C GLY A 21 -44.36 -4.51 -25.39
N THR A 22 -44.77 -3.38 -24.81
CA THR A 22 -45.85 -2.52 -25.34
C THR A 22 -45.38 -1.08 -25.54
N ASN A 23 -44.67 -0.52 -24.56
CA ASN A 23 -44.13 0.83 -24.55
C ASN A 23 -42.62 0.82 -24.81
N TRP A 24 -42.10 1.86 -25.47
CA TRP A 24 -40.69 1.98 -25.82
C TRP A 24 -40.11 3.30 -25.30
N LEU A 25 -38.93 3.21 -24.73
CA LEU A 25 -38.07 4.33 -24.38
C LEU A 25 -36.80 4.20 -25.22
N ILE A 26 -36.71 5.03 -26.26
CA ILE A 26 -35.60 5.01 -27.22
C ILE A 26 -34.47 5.91 -26.71
N ASP A 27 -33.23 5.62 -27.11
CA ASP A 27 -32.03 6.44 -26.85
C ASP A 27 -31.76 6.67 -25.35
N GLN A 28 -31.88 5.62 -24.55
CA GLN A 28 -31.52 5.70 -23.13
C GLN A 28 -30.02 5.45 -22.96
N TYR A 29 -29.40 6.25 -22.09
CA TYR A 29 -27.96 6.22 -21.85
C TYR A 29 -27.66 5.72 -20.44
N PHE A 30 -26.77 4.74 -20.32
CA PHE A 30 -26.33 4.18 -19.06
C PHE A 30 -24.81 4.19 -18.96
N TRP A 31 -24.31 4.59 -17.79
CA TRP A 31 -22.89 4.52 -17.48
C TRP A 31 -22.55 3.15 -16.91
N VAL A 32 -21.56 2.49 -17.51
CA VAL A 32 -20.90 1.32 -16.92
C VAL A 32 -19.56 1.78 -16.37
N THR A 33 -19.36 1.59 -15.06
CA THR A 33 -18.08 1.84 -14.41
C THR A 33 -17.46 0.50 -14.06
N ILE A 34 -16.26 0.23 -14.57
CA ILE A 34 -15.45 -0.88 -14.08
C ILE A 34 -14.51 -0.31 -13.03
N GLU A 35 -14.74 -0.69 -11.77
CA GLU A 35 -13.80 -0.37 -10.70
C GLU A 35 -12.49 -1.10 -10.99
N SER A 36 -11.37 -0.38 -10.92
CA SER A 36 -10.07 -1.03 -10.98
C SER A 36 -9.97 -1.91 -9.74
N ILE A 37 -9.85 -3.22 -9.93
CA ILE A 37 -9.15 -4.03 -8.94
C ILE A 37 -7.76 -3.40 -8.90
N ASP A 38 -7.38 -2.88 -7.75
CA ASP A 38 -6.12 -2.18 -7.58
C ASP A 38 -4.95 -3.05 -8.10
N VAL A 39 -4.32 -2.57 -9.18
CA VAL A 39 -3.18 -3.23 -9.86
C VAL A 39 -1.88 -2.46 -9.66
N ILE A 40 -1.89 -1.44 -8.79
CA ILE A 40 -0.71 -0.64 -8.49
C ILE A 40 -0.04 -1.27 -7.27
N TYR A 41 1.20 -1.71 -7.44
CA TYR A 41 1.99 -2.24 -6.34
C TYR A 41 2.79 -1.09 -5.70
N PRO A 42 2.99 -1.13 -4.37
CA PRO A 42 3.83 -0.14 -3.71
C PRO A 42 5.25 -0.15 -4.28
N GLU A 43 5.80 1.04 -4.52
CA GLU A 43 7.21 1.20 -4.84
C GLU A 43 8.02 1.16 -3.54
N VAL A 44 9.05 0.30 -3.47
CA VAL A 44 9.89 0.14 -2.27
C VAL A 44 11.32 0.59 -2.54
N VAL A 45 11.83 1.48 -1.70
CA VAL A 45 13.23 1.92 -1.69
C VAL A 45 13.91 1.40 -0.43
N ASN A 46 15.02 0.68 -0.59
CA ASN A 46 15.83 0.17 0.50
C ASN A 46 17.29 0.62 0.36
N ARG A 47 17.75 1.46 1.27
CA ARG A 47 19.14 1.92 1.37
C ARG A 47 19.90 1.23 2.51
N GLY A 48 19.18 0.57 3.41
CA GLY A 48 19.73 -0.11 4.57
C GLY A 48 20.28 0.85 5.64
N VAL A 49 20.76 0.25 6.74
CA VAL A 49 21.44 0.95 7.84
C VAL A 49 22.66 0.14 8.28
N ARG A 50 23.62 0.80 8.92
CA ARG A 50 24.76 0.16 9.60
C ARG A 50 24.69 0.46 11.09
N VAL A 51 24.86 -0.56 11.89
CA VAL A 51 24.84 -0.47 13.36
C VAL A 51 26.10 -1.14 13.90
N PRO A 52 26.94 -0.42 14.65
CA PRO A 52 28.06 -1.03 15.37
C PRO A 52 27.54 -2.03 16.40
N GLU A 53 28.32 -3.06 16.71
CA GLU A 53 28.02 -4.02 17.79
C GLU A 53 27.74 -3.31 19.13
N GLY A 54 26.78 -3.81 19.92
CA GLY A 54 26.25 -3.13 21.10
C GLY A 54 25.51 -1.80 20.85
N GLY A 55 25.40 -1.36 19.60
CA GLY A 55 24.80 -0.09 19.20
C GLY A 55 23.30 -0.16 18.95
N LYS A 56 22.74 1.01 18.65
CA LYS A 56 21.37 1.18 18.16
C LYS A 56 21.28 2.27 17.09
N VAL A 57 20.36 2.12 16.15
CA VAL A 57 20.02 3.15 15.17
C VAL A 57 18.52 3.23 14.97
N THR A 58 17.98 4.44 14.89
CA THR A 58 16.60 4.66 14.48
C THR A 58 16.45 4.33 12.99
N LEU A 59 15.48 3.49 12.65
CA LEU A 59 15.10 3.25 11.28
C LEU A 59 14.21 4.40 10.82
N THR A 60 14.53 5.02 9.69
CA THR A 60 13.81 6.18 9.15
C THR A 60 13.46 5.97 7.69
N THR A 61 12.60 6.83 7.14
CA THR A 61 12.22 6.81 5.72
C THR A 61 13.41 7.03 4.77
N ALA A 62 14.52 7.57 5.25
CA ALA A 62 15.75 7.68 4.47
C ALA A 62 16.45 6.32 4.25
N ALA A 63 16.25 5.35 5.14
CA ALA A 63 16.86 4.03 5.06
C ALA A 63 15.96 3.00 4.36
N LEU A 64 14.66 3.10 4.56
CA LEU A 64 13.65 2.22 3.99
C LEU A 64 12.40 3.06 3.76
N SER A 65 11.76 2.99 2.60
CA SER A 65 10.47 3.66 2.38
C SER A 65 9.64 2.88 1.38
N THR A 66 8.34 2.99 1.51
CA THR A 66 7.38 2.51 0.52
C THR A 66 6.36 3.61 0.23
N THR A 67 5.93 3.72 -1.02
CA THR A 67 4.88 4.66 -1.44
C THR A 67 3.92 3.95 -2.37
N ASP A 68 2.65 4.27 -2.27
CA ASP A 68 1.59 3.68 -3.07
C ASP A 68 0.58 4.77 -3.45
N LEU A 69 0.06 4.75 -4.67
CA LEU A 69 -0.78 5.84 -5.18
C LEU A 69 -2.20 5.83 -4.61
N ASN A 70 -2.61 4.74 -3.98
CA ASN A 70 -3.96 4.50 -3.54
C ASN A 70 -4.04 3.93 -2.11
N SER A 71 -2.93 3.94 -1.37
CA SER A 71 -2.86 3.53 0.03
C SER A 71 -2.12 4.57 0.85
N ASP A 72 -2.73 5.01 1.95
CA ASP A 72 -2.10 5.90 2.92
C ASP A 72 -0.97 5.20 3.71
N ASP A 73 -0.01 5.97 4.22
CA ASP A 73 1.18 5.48 4.95
C ASP A 73 0.87 4.59 6.17
N GLU A 74 -0.30 4.75 6.78
CA GLU A 74 -0.77 3.93 7.90
C GLU A 74 -1.20 2.51 7.48
N HIS A 75 -1.55 2.32 6.21
CA HIS A 75 -1.94 1.03 5.63
C HIS A 75 -0.76 0.30 4.98
N LEU A 76 0.32 1.01 4.66
CA LEU A 76 1.55 0.43 4.10
C LEU A 76 2.40 -0.22 5.21
N ARG A 77 2.49 -1.55 5.20
CA ARG A 77 3.10 -2.33 6.30
C ARG A 77 4.32 -3.14 5.85
N PHE A 78 5.42 -2.96 6.57
CA PHE A 78 6.59 -3.83 6.49
C PHE A 78 6.47 -4.98 7.49
N THR A 79 6.80 -6.20 7.05
CA THR A 79 6.84 -7.39 7.91
C THR A 79 8.26 -7.98 7.90
N ILE A 80 8.79 -8.25 9.08
CA ILE A 80 10.09 -8.89 9.25
C ILE A 80 9.91 -10.40 9.05
N THR A 81 10.28 -10.89 7.86
CA THR A 81 10.23 -12.31 7.52
C THR A 81 11.41 -13.10 8.08
N LYS A 82 12.54 -12.43 8.33
CA LYS A 82 13.74 -12.99 8.95
C LYS A 82 14.36 -11.97 9.88
N SER A 83 14.45 -12.31 11.17
CA SER A 83 15.09 -11.45 12.17
C SER A 83 16.59 -11.32 11.94
N PRO A 84 17.22 -10.20 12.35
CA PRO A 84 18.67 -10.05 12.35
C PRO A 84 19.33 -11.16 13.18
N GLY A 85 20.48 -11.69 12.72
CA GLY A 85 21.19 -12.76 13.44
C GLY A 85 21.84 -12.30 14.75
N LYS A 86 22.11 -10.99 14.89
CA LYS A 86 22.78 -10.36 16.03
C LYS A 86 22.08 -9.05 16.41
N GLY A 87 20.89 -9.17 16.95
CA GLY A 87 20.08 -8.04 17.37
C GLY A 87 18.61 -8.19 17.01
N HIS A 88 17.86 -7.12 17.18
CA HIS A 88 16.43 -7.10 16.91
C HIS A 88 15.97 -5.68 16.58
N LEU A 89 14.84 -5.58 15.88
CA LEU A 89 14.10 -4.33 15.83
C LEU A 89 13.21 -4.21 17.07
N GLU A 90 13.13 -3.00 17.62
CA GLU A 90 12.27 -2.66 18.74
C GLU A 90 11.62 -1.29 18.53
N SER A 91 10.56 -1.02 19.29
CA SER A 91 9.93 0.29 19.33
C SER A 91 10.82 1.29 20.08
N SER A 92 10.91 2.51 19.58
CA SER A 92 11.53 3.64 20.28
C SER A 92 10.76 4.03 21.54
N ASP A 93 9.43 3.84 21.54
CA ASP A 93 8.54 4.20 22.66
C ASP A 93 8.51 3.11 23.74
N ALA A 94 8.84 1.87 23.37
CA ALA A 94 8.96 0.74 24.29
C ALA A 94 10.27 -0.04 24.05
N PRO A 95 11.43 0.49 24.50
CA PRO A 95 12.71 -0.19 24.35
C PRO A 95 12.70 -1.61 24.96
N GLY A 96 13.30 -2.58 24.27
CA GLY A 96 13.29 -3.99 24.65
C GLY A 96 12.08 -4.78 24.13
N VAL A 97 11.02 -4.11 23.66
CA VAL A 97 9.87 -4.78 23.03
C VAL A 97 10.19 -5.03 21.55
N ILE A 98 10.41 -6.29 21.20
CA ILE A 98 10.71 -6.71 19.83
C ILE A 98 9.48 -6.47 18.95
N ILE A 99 9.67 -5.77 17.84
CA ILE A 99 8.64 -5.57 16.82
C ILE A 99 8.85 -6.56 15.66
N ARG A 100 7.76 -7.00 15.05
CA ARG A 100 7.76 -7.91 13.88
C ARG A 100 7.21 -7.26 12.61
N SER A 101 6.54 -6.13 12.77
CA SER A 101 6.02 -5.32 11.66
C SER A 101 5.92 -3.87 12.10
N PHE A 102 5.99 -2.96 11.14
CA PHE A 102 5.75 -1.53 11.34
C PHE A 102 5.18 -0.91 10.06
N THR A 103 4.52 0.24 10.17
CA THR A 103 3.96 0.97 9.03
C THR A 103 4.91 2.01 8.48
N GLN A 104 4.64 2.49 7.26
CA GLN A 104 5.35 3.63 6.68
C GLN A 104 5.18 4.88 7.56
N LEU A 105 4.02 5.08 8.18
CA LEU A 105 3.76 6.18 9.12
C LEU A 105 4.66 6.11 10.37
N GLU A 106 4.76 4.94 11.01
CA GLU A 106 5.61 4.73 12.21
C GLU A 106 7.10 4.97 11.88
N LEU A 107 7.51 4.66 10.65
CA LEU A 107 8.85 4.89 10.15
C LEU A 107 9.15 6.39 9.95
N GLY A 108 8.18 7.14 9.42
CA GLY A 108 8.24 8.61 9.34
C GLY A 108 8.26 9.27 10.72
N GLY A 109 7.52 8.69 11.68
CA GLY A 109 7.46 9.10 13.08
C GLY A 109 8.69 8.72 13.91
N LYS A 110 9.69 8.00 13.34
CA LYS A 110 10.91 7.56 14.03
C LYS A 110 10.65 6.63 15.23
N GLN A 111 9.58 5.85 15.16
CA GLN A 111 9.12 4.98 16.26
C GLN A 111 9.81 3.61 16.29
N ASN A 112 10.74 3.34 15.36
CA ASN A 112 11.39 2.04 15.19
C ASN A 112 12.91 2.17 15.27
N GLN A 113 13.58 1.26 15.97
CA GLN A 113 15.04 1.21 16.04
C GLN A 113 15.58 -0.22 15.92
N LEU A 114 16.71 -0.36 15.23
CA LEU A 114 17.50 -1.59 15.16
C LEU A 114 18.57 -1.54 16.25
N ARG A 115 18.60 -2.57 17.11
CA ARG A 115 19.57 -2.74 18.18
C ARG A 115 20.38 -4.00 17.96
N THR A 116 21.69 -3.94 18.17
CA THR A 116 22.58 -5.11 18.15
C THR A 116 22.91 -5.54 19.57
N HIS A 117 23.19 -6.84 19.76
CA HIS A 117 23.73 -7.36 21.00
C HIS A 117 25.17 -6.90 21.23
#